data_AF-A0A816HQY7-F1
#
_entry.id   AF-A0A816HQY7-F1
#
_cell.length_a   1.000
_cell.length_b   1.000
_cell.length_c   1.000
_cell.angle_alpha   90.00
_cell.angle_beta   90.00
_cell.angle_gamma   90.00
#
_symmetry.space_group_name_H-M   'P 1'
#
loop_
_entity.id
_entity.type
_entity.pdbx_description
1 polymer ?
#
loop_
_entity_poly.entity_id
_entity_poly.type
_entity_poly.pdbx_seq_one_letter_code
_entity_poly.pdbx_strand_id
1 'polypeptide(L)'
;FVHSSYLFGLESHIVQTSINANIVPPGALLSLIQKGLYYTEAELSIGDVSSIGYIDLLLVIRETSYLRKLITLSNEGLISWKIQSTEQIVVNYKKNENN
;
A
#
# COMPACT_ATOMS: atom_id res chain seq x y z
N PHE A 1 -12.43 -6.15 -15.18
CA PHE A 1 -13.24 -5.25 -16.03
C PHE A 1 -12.86 -5.34 -17.51
N VAL A 2 -12.93 -6.54 -18.11
CA VAL A 2 -12.42 -6.76 -19.48
C VAL A 2 -13.29 -6.07 -20.53
N HIS A 3 -14.61 -6.33 -20.53
CA HIS A 3 -15.54 -5.72 -21.49
C HIS A 3 -15.55 -4.19 -21.42
N SER A 4 -15.55 -3.63 -20.21
CA SER A 4 -15.48 -2.18 -20.01
C SER A 4 -14.17 -1.58 -20.51
N SER A 5 -13.02 -2.24 -20.30
CA SER A 5 -11.73 -1.75 -20.80
C SER A 5 -11.65 -1.76 -22.33
N TYR A 6 -12.29 -2.75 -22.98
CA TYR A 6 -12.37 -2.82 -24.44
C TYR A 6 -13.21 -1.68 -25.01
N LEU A 7 -14.44 -1.53 -24.52
CA LEU A 7 -15.34 -0.47 -24.99
C LEU A 7 -14.75 0.92 -24.70
N PHE A 8 -14.20 1.13 -23.50
CA PHE A 8 -13.52 2.37 -23.15
C PHE A 8 -12.33 2.64 -24.07
N GLY A 9 -11.52 1.63 -24.40
CA GLY A 9 -10.39 1.79 -25.32
C GLY A 9 -10.79 2.28 -26.71
N LEU A 10 -11.97 1.86 -27.19
CA LEU A 10 -12.54 2.34 -28.45
C LEU A 10 -13.14 3.74 -28.33
N GLU A 11 -14.04 3.96 -27.37
CA GLU A 11 -14.77 5.23 -27.22
C GLU A 11 -13.85 6.40 -26.83
N SER A 12 -12.89 6.15 -25.93
CA SER A 12 -11.97 7.19 -25.44
C SER A 12 -10.85 7.54 -26.42
N HIS A 13 -10.68 6.77 -27.50
CA HIS A 13 -9.57 6.92 -28.45
C HIS A 13 -8.20 6.94 -27.74
N ILE A 14 -8.03 6.12 -26.69
CA ILE A 14 -6.84 6.17 -25.82
C ILE A 14 -5.51 5.98 -26.57
N VAL A 15 -5.52 5.29 -27.70
CA VAL A 15 -4.36 5.08 -28.59
C VAL A 15 -3.85 6.39 -29.20
N GLN A 16 -4.71 7.40 -29.36
CA GLN A 16 -4.34 8.72 -29.90
C GLN A 16 -3.82 9.68 -28.82
N THR A 17 -3.83 9.27 -27.55
CA THR A 17 -3.36 10.11 -26.45
C THR A 17 -1.84 10.06 -26.35
N SER A 18 -1.21 11.17 -25.96
CA SER A 18 0.25 11.28 -25.83
C SER A 18 0.81 10.69 -24.53
N ILE A 19 0.09 9.77 -23.89
CA ILE A 19 0.44 9.23 -22.58
C ILE A 19 1.33 7.99 -22.77
N ASN A 20 2.54 8.03 -22.22
CA ASN A 20 3.42 6.88 -22.18
C ASN A 20 2.98 5.92 -21.05
N ALA A 21 2.49 4.73 -21.40
CA ALA A 21 2.03 3.76 -20.42
C ALA A 21 3.16 3.18 -19.54
N ASN A 22 4.40 3.16 -20.03
CA ASN A 22 5.53 2.57 -19.30
C ASN A 22 5.95 3.39 -18.07
N ILE A 23 5.58 4.68 -18.01
CA ILE A 23 5.86 5.54 -16.86
C ILE A 23 4.70 5.58 -15.85
N VAL A 24 3.55 5.00 -16.20
CA VAL A 24 2.39 4.94 -15.32
C VAL A 24 2.49 3.69 -14.44
N PRO A 25 2.71 3.83 -13.12
CA PRO A 25 2.84 2.67 -12.25
C PRO A 25 1.49 1.92 -12.13
N PRO A 26 1.52 0.61 -11.85
CA PRO A 26 0.32 -0.14 -11.51
C PRO A 26 -0.43 0.52 -10.35
N GLY A 27 -1.75 0.66 -10.48
CA GLY A 27 -2.56 1.31 -9.43
C GLY A 27 -2.38 2.83 -9.33
N ALA A 28 -1.85 3.50 -10.36
CA ALA A 28 -1.69 4.96 -10.39
C ALA A 28 -3.00 5.72 -10.07
N LEU A 29 -4.12 5.31 -10.68
CA LEU A 29 -5.43 5.94 -10.43
C LEU A 29 -5.85 5.80 -8.96
N LEU A 30 -5.72 4.60 -8.39
CA LEU A 30 -6.04 4.34 -7.00
C LEU A 30 -5.17 5.19 -6.06
N SER A 31 -3.87 5.25 -6.35
CA SER A 31 -2.91 6.03 -5.56
C SER A 31 -3.20 7.54 -5.63
N LEU A 32 -3.60 8.03 -6.80
CA LEU A 32 -4.00 9.43 -6.98
C LEU A 32 -5.26 9.75 -6.15
N ILE A 33 -6.28 8.91 -6.23
CA ILE A 33 -7.52 9.06 -5.45
C ILE A 33 -7.20 9.03 -3.94
N GLN A 34 -6.38 8.07 -3.50
CA GLN A 34 -5.94 7.98 -2.09
C GLN A 34 -5.25 9.26 -1.63
N LYS A 35 -4.30 9.79 -2.41
CA LYS A 35 -3.63 11.06 -2.12
C LYS A 35 -4.60 12.25 -2.09
N GLY A 36 -5.57 12.28 -3.01
CA GLY A 36 -6.62 13.30 -3.03
C GLY A 36 -7.44 13.30 -1.74
N LEU A 37 -7.85 12.12 -1.26
CA LEU A 37 -8.56 11.98 0.01
C LEU A 37 -7.73 12.47 1.20
N TYR A 38 -6.46 12.06 1.29
CA TYR A 38 -5.56 12.53 2.36
C TYR A 38 -5.36 14.05 2.31
N TYR A 39 -5.30 14.63 1.12
CA TYR A 39 -5.16 16.07 0.96
C TYR A 39 -6.42 16.80 1.44
N THR A 40 -7.61 16.37 1.03
CA THR A 40 -8.88 16.92 1.52
C THR A 40 -9.03 16.77 3.04
N GLU A 41 -8.63 15.64 3.61
CA GLU A 41 -8.61 15.44 5.07
C GLU A 41 -7.66 16.41 5.76
N ALA A 42 -6.46 16.63 5.20
CA ALA A 42 -5.52 17.59 5.74
C ALA A 42 -6.07 19.03 5.70
N GLU A 43 -6.71 19.45 4.60
CA GLU A 43 -7.35 20.77 4.51
C GLU A 43 -8.45 20.95 5.55
N LEU A 44 -9.30 19.93 5.75
CA LEU A 44 -10.36 19.93 6.75
C LEU A 44 -9.81 19.92 8.18
N SER A 45 -8.69 19.23 8.44
CA SER A 45 -8.07 19.19 9.76
C SER A 45 -7.50 20.54 10.22
N ILE A 46 -7.18 21.43 9.27
CA ILE A 46 -6.64 22.77 9.52
C ILE A 46 -7.76 23.78 9.79
N GLY A 47 -8.97 23.55 9.25
CA GLY A 47 -10.13 24.43 9.38
C GLY A 47 -11.19 23.90 10.35
N ASP A 48 -11.12 24.35 11.60
CA ASP A 48 -12.15 24.28 12.64
C ASP A 48 -12.77 22.91 12.99
N VAL A 49 -12.29 22.38 14.12
CA VAL A 49 -12.82 21.22 14.86
C VAL A 49 -14.16 21.57 15.50
N SER A 50 -15.26 21.45 14.76
CA SER A 50 -16.59 21.42 15.36
C SER A 50 -17.45 20.30 14.77
N SER A 51 -17.16 19.11 15.30
CA SER A 51 -18.09 18.05 15.71
C SER A 51 -19.05 17.41 14.68
N ILE A 52 -18.89 16.09 14.55
CA ILE A 52 -19.93 15.06 14.30
C ILE A 52 -20.15 14.61 12.84
N GLY A 53 -19.74 15.35 11.81
CA GLY A 53 -19.91 14.92 10.41
C GLY A 53 -18.79 14.04 9.80
N TYR A 54 -17.58 14.05 10.39
CA TYR A 54 -16.34 13.67 9.69
C TYR A 54 -15.75 12.30 10.07
N ILE A 55 -16.39 11.57 10.97
CA ILE A 55 -15.86 10.31 11.53
C ILE A 55 -15.96 9.12 10.57
N ASP A 56 -16.82 9.16 9.54
CA ASP A 56 -17.15 7.97 8.76
C ASP A 56 -16.07 7.61 7.71
N LEU A 57 -15.48 8.60 7.03
CA LEU A 57 -14.36 8.37 6.10
C LEU A 57 -13.03 8.09 6.84
N LEU A 58 -12.84 8.76 7.99
CA LEU A 58 -11.68 8.59 8.85
C LEU A 58 -11.61 7.17 9.44
N LEU A 59 -12.76 6.53 9.73
CA LEU A 59 -12.81 5.15 10.19
C LEU A 59 -12.35 4.15 9.12
N VAL A 60 -12.84 4.28 7.88
CA VAL A 60 -12.45 3.38 6.77
C VAL A 60 -10.96 3.52 6.43
N ILE A 61 -10.44 4.75 6.41
CA ILE A 61 -9.01 5.00 6.18
C ILE A 61 -8.15 4.53 7.37
N ARG A 62 -8.62 4.73 8.60
CA ARG A 62 -7.91 4.27 9.80
C ARG A 62 -7.86 2.75 9.87
N GLU A 63 -8.93 2.05 9.51
CA GLU A 63 -8.98 0.59 9.49
C GLU A 63 -7.99 0.00 8.49
N THR A 64 -7.89 0.56 7.28
CA THR A 64 -6.86 0.15 6.30
C THR A 64 -5.43 0.46 6.76
N SER A 65 -5.23 1.55 7.51
CA SER A 65 -3.94 1.95 8.08
C SER A 65 -3.50 1.02 9.23
N TYR A 66 -4.43 0.60 10.09
CA TYR A 66 -4.15 -0.37 11.16
C TYR A 66 -3.80 -1.74 10.59
N LEU A 67 -4.56 -2.23 9.60
CA LEU A 67 -4.26 -3.52 8.97
C LEU A 67 -2.90 -3.49 8.26
N ARG A 68 -2.56 -2.40 7.57
CA ARG A 68 -1.23 -2.22 6.97
C ARG A 68 -0.12 -2.27 8.03
N LYS A 69 -0.30 -1.56 9.15
CA LYS A 69 0.66 -1.55 10.26
C LYS A 69 0.84 -2.94 10.88
N LEU A 70 -0.25 -3.68 11.08
CA LEU A 70 -0.21 -5.05 11.62
C LEU A 70 0.51 -6.02 10.68
N ILE A 71 0.26 -5.92 9.37
CA ILE A 71 0.96 -6.73 8.35
C ILE A 71 2.45 -6.42 8.36
N THR A 72 2.85 -5.15 8.43
CA THR A 72 4.26 -4.75 8.49
C THR A 72 4.95 -5.27 9.74
N LEU A 73 4.35 -5.10 10.92
CA LEU A 73 4.90 -5.60 12.19
C LEU A 73 5.03 -7.14 12.21
N SER A 74 4.04 -7.84 11.65
CA SER A 74 4.09 -9.29 11.49
C SER A 74 5.25 -9.73 10.58
N ASN A 75 5.41 -9.06 9.44
CA ASN A 75 6.49 -9.35 8.49
C ASN A 75 7.88 -9.08 9.11
N GLU A 76 8.04 -8.00 9.87
CA GLU A 76 9.29 -7.70 10.60
C GLU A 76 9.63 -8.79 11.63
N GLY A 77 8.63 -9.27 12.38
CA GLY A 77 8.81 -10.39 13.32
C GLY A 77 9.23 -11.69 12.63
N LEU A 78 8.61 -12.02 11.48
CA LEU A 78 8.96 -13.19 10.69
C LEU A 78 10.38 -13.10 10.10
N ILE A 79 10.82 -11.91 9.69
CA ILE A 79 12.19 -11.68 9.22
C ILE A 79 13.19 -11.92 10.34
N SER A 80 12.94 -11.36 11.53
CA SER A 80 13.79 -11.57 12.71
C SER A 80 13.92 -13.05 13.09
N TRP A 81 12.80 -13.78 13.13
CA TRP A 81 12.80 -15.21 13.42
C TRP A 81 13.59 -16.04 12.39
N LYS A 82 13.49 -15.69 11.10
CA LYS A 82 14.26 -16.35 10.04
C LYS A 82 15.76 -16.14 10.21
N ILE A 83 16.18 -14.91 10.50
CA ILE A 83 17.60 -14.55 10.72
C ILE A 83 18.16 -15.35 11.90
N GLN A 84 17.47 -15.34 13.04
CA GLN A 84 17.92 -16.05 14.23
C GLN A 84 18.00 -17.57 14.01
N SER A 85 17.04 -18.14 13.28
CA SER A 85 17.07 -19.55 12.89
C SER A 85 18.29 -19.88 12.03
N THR A 86 18.63 -19.04 11.06
CA THR A 86 19.83 -19.25 10.22
C THR A 86 21.14 -19.11 10.98
N GLU A 87 21.23 -18.18 11.93
CA GLU A 87 22.42 -18.01 12.77
C GLU A 87 22.68 -19.25 13.63
N GLN A 88 21.64 -19.83 14.24
CA GLN A 88 21.76 -21.05 15.04
C GLN A 88 22.22 -22.25 14.20
N ILE A 89 21.71 -22.36 12.96
CA ILE A 89 22.13 -23.39 12.02
C ILE A 89 23.63 -23.24 11.70
N VAL A 90 24.10 -22.03 11.38
CA VAL A 90 25.51 -21.76 11.07
C VAL A 90 26.44 -22.04 12.26
N VAL A 91 26.02 -21.68 13.48
CA VAL A 91 26.78 -21.98 14.71
C VAL A 91 26.91 -23.49 14.92
N ASN A 92 25.83 -24.24 14.72
CA ASN A 92 25.86 -25.70 14.86
C ASN A 92 26.74 -26.37 13.80
N TYR A 93 26.74 -25.88 12.55
CA TYR A 93 27.66 -26.38 11.52
C TYR A 93 29.13 -26.16 11.90
N LYS A 94 29.52 -24.95 12.32
CA LYS A 94 30.91 -24.67 12.76
C LYS A 94 31.33 -25.48 13.97
N LYS A 95 30.40 -25.82 14.87
CA LYS A 95 30.69 -26.67 16.02
C LYS A 95 30.98 -28.12 15.62
N ASN A 96 30.34 -28.61 14.56
CA ASN A 96 30.53 -29.97 14.06
C ASN A 96 31.80 -30.14 13.20
N GLU A 97 32.33 -29.06 12.60
CA GLU A 97 33.60 -29.12 11.85
C GLU A 97 34.85 -29.10 12.76
N ASN A 98 34.72 -28.59 13.99
CA ASN A 98 35.80 -28.48 14.96
C ASN A 98 35.87 -29.67 15.95
N ASN A 99 35.17 -30.76 15.65
CA ASN A 99 35.05 -31.97 16.48
C ASN A 99 35.40 -33.20 15.65
#